data_AF-A7HUZ1-F1
#
_entry.id   AF-A7HUZ1-F1
#
_cell.length_a   1.000
_cell.length_b   1.000
_cell.length_c   1.000
_cell.angle_alpha   90.00
_cell.angle_beta   90.00
_cell.angle_gamma   90.00
#
_symmetry.space_group_name_H-M   'P 1'
#
loop_
_entity.id
_entity.type
_entity.pdbx_description
1 polymer ?
#
loop_
_entity_poly.entity_id
_entity_poly.type
_entity_poly.pdbx_seq_one_letter_code
_entity_poly.pdbx_strand_id
1 'polypeptide(L)'
;MGQVKVSINDRSYSVACGDGEEAHVRELASHINRHVVSLAQEVGQVGDARLLLMAGLLVADELSDALQKTKLLEQEIESLSGTRASAQERTREAEESLAEVLDTAARRIEDLAKRIEAA
;
A
#
# COMPACT_ATOMS: atom_id res chain seq x y z
N MET A 1 13.90 -18.32 23.65
CA MET A 1 14.30 -18.97 22.38
C MET A 1 13.42 -20.19 22.19
N GLY A 2 12.36 -20.03 21.41
CA GLY A 2 11.42 -21.09 21.06
C GLY A 2 11.91 -21.93 19.87
N GLN A 3 11.36 -23.14 19.76
CA GLN A 3 11.41 -23.93 18.53
C GLN A 3 9.99 -24.33 18.15
N VAL A 4 9.72 -24.31 16.85
CA VAL A 4 8.45 -24.75 16.29
C VAL A 4 8.71 -25.90 15.34
N LYS A 5 7.95 -26.98 15.54
CA LYS A 5 7.86 -28.06 14.56
C LYS A 5 6.87 -27.66 13.48
N VAL A 6 7.33 -27.70 12.23
CA VAL A 6 6.52 -27.47 11.03
C VAL A 6 6.62 -28.67 10.11
N SER A 7 5.59 -28.90 9.29
CA SER A 7 5.58 -30.01 8.33
C SER A 7 5.53 -29.47 6.91
N ILE A 8 6.43 -29.94 6.05
CA ILE A 8 6.48 -29.61 4.62
C ILE A 8 6.65 -30.91 3.84
N ASN A 9 5.72 -31.21 2.92
CA ASN A 9 5.70 -32.43 2.11
C ASN A 9 5.87 -33.71 2.96
N ASP A 10 5.03 -33.86 3.99
CA ASP A 10 5.05 -34.97 4.97
C ASP A 10 6.36 -35.12 5.78
N ARG A 11 7.29 -34.16 5.68
CA ARG A 11 8.52 -34.11 6.48
C ARG A 11 8.41 -33.08 7.60
N SER A 12 8.81 -33.46 8.80
CA SER A 12 8.87 -32.56 9.95
C SER A 12 10.22 -31.84 10.03
N TYR A 13 10.18 -30.53 10.21
CA TYR A 13 11.33 -29.65 10.40
C TYR A 13 11.19 -28.90 11.73
N SER A 14 12.30 -28.74 12.46
CA SER A 14 12.34 -27.90 13.67
C SER A 14 12.98 -26.56 13.31
N VAL A 15 12.21 -25.47 13.45
CA VAL A 15 12.65 -24.11 13.10
C VAL A 15 12.77 -23.31 14.40
N ALA A 16 13.91 -22.65 14.58
CA ALA A 16 14.11 -21.72 15.69
C ALA A 16 13.37 -20.41 15.41
N CYS A 17 12.70 -19.85 16.42
CA CYS A 17 11.96 -18.59 16.29
C CYS A 17 12.07 -17.76 17.57
N GLY A 18 11.74 -16.47 17.46
CA GLY A 18 11.56 -15.60 18.61
C GLY A 18 10.37 -16.05 19.47
N ASP A 19 10.38 -15.63 20.73
CA ASP A 19 9.25 -15.90 21.64
C ASP A 19 8.03 -15.11 21.15
N GLY A 20 6.91 -15.79 20.85
CA GLY A 20 5.69 -15.18 20.31
C GLY A 20 5.58 -15.21 18.77
N GLU A 21 6.63 -15.61 18.04
CA GLU A 21 6.61 -15.70 16.57
C GLU A 21 6.13 -17.06 16.07
N GLU A 22 5.77 -17.98 16.97
CA GLU A 22 5.52 -19.38 16.63
C GLU A 22 4.36 -19.54 15.64
N ALA A 23 3.32 -18.72 15.78
CA ALA A 23 2.16 -18.73 14.89
C ALA A 23 2.56 -18.27 13.48
N HIS A 24 3.34 -17.20 13.38
CA HIS A 24 3.80 -16.66 12.11
C HIS A 24 4.71 -17.65 11.37
N VAL A 25 5.64 -18.30 12.08
CA VAL A 25 6.50 -19.34 11.48
C VAL A 25 5.69 -20.53 10.96
N ARG A 26 4.62 -20.95 11.65
CA ARG A 26 3.71 -22.00 11.15
C ARG A 26 2.97 -21.56 9.88
N GLU A 27 2.56 -20.31 9.81
CA GLU A 27 1.88 -19.74 8.64
C GLU A 27 2.83 -19.70 7.43
N LEU A 28 4.06 -19.22 7.62
CA LEU A 28 5.09 -19.22 6.58
C LEU A 28 5.40 -20.63 6.09
N ALA A 29 5.53 -21.60 6.99
CA ALA A 29 5.75 -22.99 6.62
C ALA A 29 4.55 -23.60 5.86
N SER A 30 3.32 -23.26 6.26
CA SER A 30 2.11 -23.65 5.54
C SER A 30 2.07 -23.06 4.13
N HIS A 31 2.52 -21.82 3.96
CA HIS A 31 2.64 -21.19 2.65
C HIS A 31 3.62 -21.94 1.75
N ILE A 32 4.83 -22.22 2.23
CA ILE A 32 5.83 -23.01 1.50
C ILE A 32 5.28 -24.40 1.18
N ASN A 33 4.61 -25.06 2.12
CA ASN A 33 4.06 -26.38 1.91
C ASN A 33 3.01 -26.43 0.79
N ARG A 34 2.16 -25.42 0.64
CA ARG A 34 1.20 -25.35 -0.48
C ARG A 34 1.91 -25.38 -1.83
N HIS A 35 2.97 -24.58 -1.98
CA HIS A 35 3.77 -24.53 -3.20
C HIS A 35 4.49 -25.85 -3.46
N VAL A 36 5.11 -26.44 -2.45
CA VAL A 36 5.79 -27.74 -2.58
C VAL A 36 4.82 -28.85 -2.99
N VAL A 37 3.64 -28.92 -2.38
CA VAL A 37 2.62 -29.93 -2.71
C VAL A 37 2.10 -29.74 -4.13
N SER A 38 1.84 -28.50 -4.56
CA SER A 38 1.43 -28.21 -5.95
C SER A 38 2.50 -28.66 -6.95
N LEU A 39 3.76 -28.29 -6.71
CA LEU A 39 4.87 -28.69 -7.56
C LEU A 39 5.09 -30.20 -7.60
N ALA A 40 4.89 -30.89 -6.47
CA ALA A 40 4.97 -32.35 -6.43
C ALA A 40 3.88 -33.01 -7.29
N GLN A 41 2.69 -32.41 -7.38
CA GLN A 41 1.59 -32.88 -8.23
C GLN A 41 1.86 -32.61 -9.72
N GLU A 42 2.44 -31.46 -10.05
CA GLU A 42 2.68 -31.03 -11.44
C GLU A 42 3.90 -31.70 -12.08
N VAL A 43 5.01 -31.74 -11.35
CA VAL A 43 6.33 -32.13 -11.88
C VAL A 43 6.73 -33.55 -11.45
N GLY A 44 5.95 -34.15 -10.54
CA GLY A 44 6.21 -35.45 -9.95
C GLY A 44 7.28 -35.42 -8.85
N GLN A 45 7.67 -36.60 -8.37
CA GLN A 45 8.68 -36.73 -7.31
C GLN A 45 10.10 -36.64 -7.87
N VAL A 46 10.56 -35.41 -8.13
CA VAL A 46 11.94 -35.09 -8.57
C VAL A 46 12.92 -34.88 -7.41
N GLY A 47 12.47 -35.15 -6.17
CA GLY A 47 13.25 -35.07 -4.93
C GLY A 47 12.97 -33.80 -4.12
N ASP A 48 12.93 -33.93 -2.79
CA ASP A 48 12.49 -32.87 -1.88
C ASP A 48 13.35 -31.60 -1.95
N ALA A 49 14.67 -31.74 -2.10
CA ALA A 49 15.56 -30.59 -2.21
C ALA A 49 15.26 -29.75 -3.46
N ARG A 50 14.92 -30.40 -4.58
CA ARG A 50 14.58 -29.73 -5.83
C ARG A 50 13.19 -29.09 -5.77
N LEU A 51 12.22 -29.76 -5.16
CA LEU A 51 10.88 -29.20 -4.92
C LEU A 51 10.94 -27.97 -4.00
N LEU A 52 11.72 -28.03 -2.92
CA LEU A 52 11.93 -26.89 -2.02
C LEU A 52 12.63 -25.71 -2.71
N LEU A 53 13.63 -25.97 -3.57
CA LEU A 53 14.27 -24.93 -4.37
C LEU A 53 13.26 -24.25 -5.31
N MET A 54 12.45 -25.03 -6.02
CA MET A 54 11.43 -24.50 -6.92
C MET A 54 10.36 -23.70 -6.17
N ALA A 55 9.86 -24.20 -5.05
CA ALA A 55 8.92 -23.48 -4.19
C ALA A 55 9.53 -22.18 -3.64
N GLY A 56 10.80 -22.22 -3.23
CA GLY A 56 11.51 -21.03 -2.75
C GLY A 56 11.68 -19.95 -3.83
N LEU A 57 11.97 -20.34 -5.07
CA LEU A 57 12.04 -19.42 -6.20
C LEU A 57 10.67 -18.80 -6.50
N LEU A 58 9.60 -19.59 -6.45
CA LEU A 58 8.24 -19.11 -6.70
C LEU A 58 7.79 -18.10 -5.63
N VAL A 59 8.04 -18.40 -4.35
CA VAL A 59 7.75 -17.45 -3.26
C VAL A 59 8.59 -16.18 -3.36
N ALA A 60 9.85 -16.29 -3.81
CA ALA A 60 10.69 -15.12 -4.04
C ALA A 60 10.18 -14.24 -5.18
N ASP A 61 9.64 -14.84 -6.24
CA ASP A 61 8.99 -14.16 -7.35
C ASP A 61 7.72 -13.43 -6.90
N GLU A 62 6.83 -14.11 -6.16
CA GLU A 62 5.63 -13.52 -5.55
C GLU A 62 5.96 -12.30 -4.66
N LEU A 63 7.02 -12.41 -3.85
CA LEU A 63 7.49 -11.32 -3.00
C LEU A 63 8.02 -10.15 -3.84
N SER A 64 8.77 -10.43 -4.92
CA SER A 64 9.29 -9.41 -5.82
C SER A 64 8.15 -8.61 -6.47
N ASP A 65 7.14 -9.30 -6.97
CA ASP A 65 5.94 -8.71 -7.57
C ASP A 65 5.16 -7.86 -6.55
N ALA A 66 4.96 -8.38 -5.34
CA ALA A 66 4.28 -7.66 -4.27
C ALA A 66 5.02 -6.37 -3.88
N LEU A 67 6.35 -6.41 -3.77
CA LEU A 67 7.18 -5.24 -3.48
C LEU A 67 7.12 -4.22 -4.62
N GLN A 68 7.19 -4.67 -5.87
CA GLN A 68 7.06 -3.78 -7.03
C GLN A 68 5.69 -3.10 -7.06
N LYS A 69 4.61 -3.85 -6.82
CA LYS A 69 3.25 -3.30 -6.74
C LYS A 69 3.12 -2.29 -5.60
N THR A 70 3.69 -2.58 -4.44
CA THR A 70 3.69 -1.68 -3.28
C THR A 70 4.38 -0.36 -3.63
N LYS A 71 5.55 -0.42 -4.26
CA LYS A 71 6.28 0.76 -4.74
C LYS A 71 5.47 1.61 -5.72
N LEU A 72 4.75 0.98 -6.66
CA LEU A 72 3.89 1.70 -7.60
C LEU A 72 2.73 2.40 -6.89
N LEU A 73 2.09 1.72 -5.94
CA LEU A 73 1.00 2.31 -5.14
C LEU A 73 1.50 3.48 -4.28
N GLU A 74 2.68 3.38 -3.68
CA GLU A 74 3.30 4.49 -2.95
C GLU A 74 3.54 5.71 -3.84
N GLN A 75 4.04 5.50 -5.07
CA GLN A 75 4.23 6.57 -6.05
C GLN A 75 2.90 7.22 -6.48
N GLU A 76 1.86 6.42 -6.66
CA GLU A 76 0.53 6.91 -7.01
C GLU A 76 -0.08 7.75 -5.87
N ILE A 77 0.04 7.28 -4.62
CA ILE A 77 -0.41 8.03 -3.44
C ILE A 77 0.31 9.38 -3.34
N GLU A 78 1.62 9.42 -3.57
CA GLU A 78 2.39 10.66 -3.55
C GLU A 78 1.93 11.62 -4.66
N SER A 79 1.72 11.11 -5.88
CA SER A 79 1.23 11.90 -7.01
C SER A 79 -0.17 12.47 -6.75
N LEU A 80 -1.08 11.66 -6.20
CA LEU A 80 -2.43 12.08 -5.84
C LEU A 80 -2.41 13.13 -4.71
N SER A 81 -1.53 12.96 -3.73
CA SER A 81 -1.35 13.90 -2.63
C SER A 81 -0.83 15.26 -3.14
N GLY A 82 0.16 15.26 -4.03
CA GLY A 82 0.65 16.48 -4.69
C GLY A 82 -0.42 17.17 -5.53
N THR A 83 -1.19 16.40 -6.29
CA THR A 83 -2.32 16.92 -7.09
C THR A 83 -3.37 17.57 -6.20
N ARG A 84 -3.75 16.90 -5.11
CA ARG A 84 -4.72 17.41 -4.13
C ARG A 84 -4.24 18.70 -3.48
N ALA A 85 -2.97 18.77 -3.06
CA ALA A 85 -2.39 19.99 -2.49
C ALA A 85 -2.46 21.16 -3.48
N SER A 86 -2.11 20.93 -4.75
CA SER A 86 -2.18 21.96 -5.79
C SER A 86 -3.61 22.44 -6.07
N ALA A 87 -4.60 21.53 -6.02
CA ALA A 87 -6.00 21.87 -6.22
C ALA A 87 -6.56 22.68 -5.03
N GLN A 88 -6.16 22.33 -3.81
CA GLN A 88 -6.52 23.08 -2.61
C GLN A 88 -5.95 24.50 -2.65
N GLU A 89 -4.69 24.68 -3.05
CA GLU A 89 -4.08 26.00 -3.18
C GLU A 89 -4.82 26.87 -4.20
N ARG A 90 -5.10 26.32 -5.40
CA ARG A 90 -5.88 27.04 -6.42
C ARG A 90 -7.28 27.43 -5.95
N THR A 91 -7.92 26.56 -5.16
CA THR A 91 -9.23 26.86 -4.59
C THR A 91 -9.14 28.01 -3.60
N ARG A 92 -8.12 28.00 -2.73
CA ARG A 92 -7.88 29.06 -1.76
C ARG A 92 -7.57 30.39 -2.45
N GLU A 93 -6.70 30.40 -3.45
CA GLU A 93 -6.37 31.61 -4.24
C GLU A 93 -7.63 32.18 -4.93
N ALA A 94 -8.49 31.31 -5.46
CA ALA A 94 -9.74 31.73 -6.08
C ALA A 94 -10.75 32.29 -5.06
N GLU A 95 -10.83 31.69 -3.86
CA GLU A 95 -11.66 32.19 -2.75
C GLU A 95 -11.18 33.56 -2.26
N GLU A 96 -9.88 33.75 -2.09
CA GLU A 96 -9.28 35.03 -1.69
C GLU A 96 -9.56 36.12 -2.75
N SER A 97 -9.34 35.82 -4.03
CA SER A 97 -9.66 36.75 -5.13
C SER A 97 -11.14 37.11 -5.20
N LEU A 98 -12.03 36.13 -4.98
CA LEU A 98 -13.47 36.36 -4.97
C LEU A 98 -13.89 37.27 -3.81
N ALA A 99 -13.30 37.07 -2.62
CA ALA A 99 -13.55 37.92 -1.47
C ALA A 99 -13.17 39.39 -1.73
N GLU A 100 -12.02 39.64 -2.37
CA GLU A 100 -11.58 40.99 -2.74
C GLU A 100 -12.52 41.67 -3.74
N VAL A 101 -13.01 40.91 -4.73
CA VAL A 101 -13.98 41.41 -5.72
C VAL A 101 -15.30 41.77 -5.04
N LEU A 102 -15.77 40.92 -4.12
CA LEU A 102 -17.00 41.16 -3.36
C LEU A 102 -16.89 42.38 -2.45
N ASP A 103 -15.78 42.55 -1.73
CA ASP A 103 -15.53 43.73 -0.88
C ASP A 103 -15.50 45.01 -1.73
N THR A 104 -14.83 44.97 -2.88
CA THR A 104 -14.79 46.10 -3.82
C THR A 104 -16.18 46.44 -4.36
N ALA A 105 -16.99 45.43 -4.73
CA ALA A 105 -18.35 45.63 -5.20
C ALA A 105 -19.25 46.22 -4.10
N ALA A 106 -19.15 45.72 -2.87
CA ALA A 106 -19.89 46.22 -1.72
C ALA A 106 -19.59 47.70 -1.45
N ARG A 107 -18.30 48.09 -1.42
CA ARG A 107 -17.89 49.50 -1.25
C ARG A 107 -18.46 50.42 -2.33
N ARG A 108 -18.46 49.97 -3.59
CA ARG A 108 -19.04 50.74 -4.70
C ARG A 108 -20.55 50.91 -4.56
N ILE A 109 -21.26 49.89 -4.09
CA ILE A 109 -22.70 49.95 -3.82
C ILE A 109 -22.97 50.94 -2.68
N GLU A 110 -22.21 50.88 -1.59
CA GLU A 110 -22.32 51.83 -0.47
C GLU A 110 -22.08 53.28 -0.92
N ASP A 111 -21.05 53.53 -1.73
CA ASP A 111 -20.76 54.87 -2.25
C ASP A 111 -21.87 55.40 -3.16
N LEU A 112 -22.46 54.53 -3.99
CA LEU A 112 -23.62 54.90 -4.81
C LEU A 112 -24.85 55.21 -3.95
N ALA A 113 -25.12 54.40 -2.93
CA ALA A 113 -26.23 54.63 -2.01
C ALA A 113 -26.10 55.97 -1.29
N LYS A 114 -24.91 56.28 -0.74
CA LYS A 114 -24.61 57.58 -0.10
C LYS A 114 -24.83 58.76 -1.03
N ARG A 115 -24.49 58.63 -2.31
CA ARG A 115 -24.69 59.69 -3.32
C ARG A 115 -26.17 59.92 -3.66
N ILE A 116 -26.98 58.86 -3.63
CA ILE A 116 -28.43 58.96 -3.86
C ILE A 116 -29.11 59.61 -2.65
N GLU A 117 -28.71 59.27 -1.42
CA GLU A 117 -29.28 59.87 -0.20
C GLU A 117 -28.94 61.36 -0.03
N ALA A 118 -27.82 61.81 -0.61
CA ALA A 118 -27.38 63.20 -0.54
C ALA A 118 -27.99 64.11 -1.63
N ALA A 119 -28.82 63.56 -2.53
CA ALA A 119 -29.47 64.28 -3.64
C ALA A 119 -30.94 64.59 -3.32
#